data_AF-A0A6M0AIN2-F1
#
_entry.id   AF-A0A6M0AIN2-F1
#
_cell.length_a   1.000
_cell.length_b   1.000
_cell.length_c   1.000
_cell.angle_alpha   90.00
_cell.angle_beta   90.00
_cell.angle_gamma   90.00
#
_symmetry.space_group_name_H-M   'P 1'
#
loop_
_entity.id
_entity.type
_entity.pdbx_description
1 polymer ?
#
loop_
_entity_poly.entity_id
_entity_poly.type
_entity_poly.pdbx_seq_one_letter_code
_entity_poly.pdbx_strand_id
1 'polypeptide(L)' 'DLTGETIILNSKSGVYFGLNAVGASVWNLIQEPKTVNEIRDAILAKYQVEREQCENDILGLLQEMQTEGLIEVGDETAT' A
#
# COMPACT_ATOMS: atom_id res chain seq x y z
N ASP A 1 12.59 7.90 14.60
CA ASP A 1 13.27 6.78 13.94
C ASP A 1 12.85 6.69 12.50
N LEU A 2 13.84 6.74 11.60
CA LEU A 2 13.70 6.81 10.14
C LEU A 2 14.02 5.46 9.48
N THR A 3 13.81 4.34 10.16
CA THR A 3 13.79 3.03 9.50
C THR A 3 12.34 2.68 9.19
N GLY A 4 11.74 3.48 8.31
CA GLY A 4 10.35 3.32 7.85
C GLY A 4 10.17 2.21 6.81
N GLU A 5 11.20 1.42 6.55
CA GLU A 5 11.15 0.36 5.55
C GLU A 5 10.55 -0.91 6.14
N THR A 6 9.90 -1.72 5.31
CA THR A 6 9.29 -2.99 5.72
C THR A 6 9.63 -4.07 4.71
N ILE A 7 9.98 -5.26 5.22
CA ILE A 7 10.22 -6.44 4.37
C ILE A 7 9.09 -7.42 4.64
N ILE A 8 8.41 -7.83 3.58
CA ILE A 8 7.33 -8.81 3.63
C ILE A 8 7.86 -10.11 3.02
N LEU A 9 7.74 -11.21 3.76
CA LEU A 9 7.97 -12.54 3.20
C LEU A 9 6.66 -13.08 2.65
N ASN A 10 6.57 -13.21 1.32
CA ASN A 10 5.49 -13.97 0.74
C ASN A 10 5.72 -15.46 1.01
N SER A 11 4.93 -16.04 1.90
CA SER A 11 5.08 -17.45 2.29
C SER A 11 4.71 -18.44 1.17
N LYS A 12 3.97 -18.00 0.14
CA LYS A 12 3.60 -18.84 -1.01
C LYS A 12 4.69 -18.86 -2.08
N SER A 13 5.27 -17.70 -2.42
CA SER A 13 6.32 -17.60 -3.46
C SER A 13 7.74 -17.70 -2.90
N GLY A 14 7.94 -17.51 -1.59
CA GLY A 14 9.25 -17.43 -0.96
C GLY A 14 10.02 -16.13 -1.26
N VAL A 15 9.39 -15.16 -1.92
CA VAL A 15 9.99 -13.89 -2.31
C VAL A 15 9.92 -12.88 -1.17
N TYR A 16 11.00 -12.12 -1.00
CA TYR A 16 11.05 -10.97 -0.11
C TYR A 16 10.65 -9.72 -0.88
N PHE A 17 9.57 -9.07 -0.44
CA PHE A 17 9.10 -7.81 -0.98
C PHE A 17 9.53 -6.66 -0.08
N GLY A 18 10.33 -5.74 -0.61
CA GLY A 18 10.82 -4.58 0.13
C GLY A 18 9.94 -3.36 -0.08
N LEU A 19 9.59 -2.69 1.02
CA LEU A 19 8.81 -1.46 1.03
C LEU A 19 9.64 -0.31 1.56
N ASN A 20 9.55 0.82 0.87
CA ASN A 20 10.03 2.11 1.36
C ASN A 20 9.08 2.67 2.45
N ALA A 21 9.39 3.86 2.98
CA ALA A 21 8.59 4.50 4.04
C ALA A 21 7.10 4.69 3.70
N VAL A 22 6.79 5.04 2.44
CA VAL A 22 5.41 5.22 1.99
C VAL A 22 4.72 3.86 1.87
N GLY A 23 5.38 2.89 1.23
CA GLY A 23 4.84 1.56 1.06
C GLY A 23 4.60 0.82 2.37
N ALA A 24 5.48 0.99 3.36
CA ALA A 24 5.28 0.47 4.71
C ALA A 24 4.07 1.13 5.40
N SER A 25 3.83 2.42 5.14
CA SER A 25 2.64 3.09 5.66
C SER A 25 1.36 2.57 5.01
N VAL A 26 1.36 2.38 3.68
CA VAL A 26 0.25 1.76 2.96
C VAL A 26 -0.01 0.36 3.51
N TRP A 27 1.02 -0.47 3.65
CA TRP A 27 0.94 -1.82 4.20
C TRP A 27 0.29 -1.86 5.58
N ASN A 28 0.70 -0.95 6.47
CA ASN A 28 0.11 -0.86 7.82
C ASN A 28 -1.36 -0.40 7.79
N LEU A 29 -1.74 0.45 6.83
CA LEU A 29 -3.13 0.92 6.68
C LEU A 29 -4.06 -0.20 6.22
N ILE A 30 -3.59 -1.06 5.31
CA ILE A 30 -4.41 -2.13 4.69
C ILE A 30 -4.43 -3.43 5.48
N GLN A 31 -3.95 -3.43 6.73
CA GLN A 31 -4.16 -4.57 7.65
C GLN A 31 -5.65 -4.79 7.95
N GLU A 32 -6.47 -3.76 7.72
CA GLU A 32 -7.92 -3.85 7.64
C GLU A 32 -8.37 -3.39 6.24
N PRO A 33 -9.51 -3.89 5.70
CA PRO A 33 -10.03 -3.42 4.43
C PRO A 33 -10.17 -1.90 4.40
N LYS A 34 -9.59 -1.27 3.37
CA LYS A 34 -9.66 0.17 3.14
C LYS A 34 -9.82 0.46 1.66
N THR A 35 -10.55 1.53 1.37
CA THR A 35 -10.65 2.06 0.02
C THR A 35 -9.35 2.76 -0.38
N VAL A 36 -9.07 2.81 -1.68
CA VAL A 36 -7.92 3.55 -2.22
C VAL A 36 -7.97 5.03 -1.80
N ASN A 37 -9.16 5.62 -1.73
CA ASN A 37 -9.35 7.01 -1.30
C ASN A 37 -8.91 7.23 0.16
N GLU A 38 -9.28 6.33 1.09
CA GLU A 38 -8.87 6.42 2.48
C GLU A 38 -7.36 6.28 2.63
N ILE A 39 -6.74 5.37 1.87
CA ILE A 39 -5.28 5.18 1.87
C ILE A 39 -4.60 6.46 1.38
N ARG A 40 -5.04 7.02 0.24
CA ARG A 40 -4.50 8.27 -0.33
C ARG A 40 -4.58 9.42 0.67
N ASP A 41 -5.75 9.65 1.26
CA ASP A 41 -5.96 10.78 2.14
C ASP A 41 -5.07 10.67 3.40
N ALA A 42 -4.86 9.46 3.92
CA ALA A 42 -3.95 9.20 5.03
C ALA A 42 -2.47 9.46 4.66
N ILE A 43 -2.03 9.06 3.47
CA ILE A 43 -0.65 9.29 2.99
C ILE A 43 -0.41 10.78 2.76
N LEU A 44 -1.35 11.50 2.15
CA LEU A 44 -1.24 12.96 1.92
C LEU A 44 -1.11 13.73 3.23
N ALA A 45 -1.90 13.37 4.25
CA ALA A 45 -1.83 13.98 5.57
C ALA A 45 -0.47 13.75 6.25
N LYS A 46 0.20 12.63 5.97
CA LYS A 46 1.46 12.24 6.60
C LYS A 46 2.71 12.78 5.88
N TYR A 47 2.70 12.81 4.55
CA TYR A 47 3.92 13.04 3.75
C TYR A 47 3.98 14.41 3.03
N GLN A 48 2.92 15.23 3.07
CA GLN A 48 2.87 16.54 2.41
C GLN A 48 3.36 16.50 0.94
N VAL A 49 2.88 15.52 0.19
CA VAL A 49 3.20 15.32 -1.23
C VAL A 49 2.06 15.81 -2.13
N GLU A 50 2.35 16.00 -3.42
CA GLU A 50 1.33 16.34 -4.42
C GLU A 50 0.31 15.22 -4.60
N ARG A 51 -0.96 15.59 -4.73
CA ARG A 51 -2.09 14.64 -4.78
C ARG A 51 -1.97 13.64 -5.92
N GLU A 52 -1.70 14.14 -7.12
CA GLU A 52 -1.65 13.32 -8.34
C GLU A 52 -0.49 12.31 -8.30
N GLN A 53 0.68 12.74 -7.84
CA GLN A 53 1.83 11.87 -7.65
C GLN A 53 1.53 10.78 -6.60
N CYS A 54 0.97 11.19 -5.45
CA CYS A 54 0.59 10.27 -4.39
C CYS A 54 -0.40 9.20 -4.86
N GLU A 55 -1.39 9.59 -5.66
CA GLU A 55 -2.42 8.66 -6.14
C GLU A 55 -1.84 7.64 -7.13
N ASN A 56 -1.01 8.10 -8.07
CA ASN A 56 -0.32 7.22 -9.01
C ASN A 56 0.62 6.23 -8.29
N ASP A 57 1.38 6.70 -7.30
CA ASP A 57 2.31 5.86 -6.55
C ASP A 57 1.59 4.81 -5.71
N ILE A 58 0.47 5.19 -5.06
CA ILE A 58 -0.35 4.26 -4.29
C ILE A 58 -0.98 3.20 -5.20
N LEU A 59 -1.55 3.61 -6.33
CA LEU A 59 -2.17 2.68 -7.28
C LEU A 59 -1.14 1.70 -7.84
N GLY A 60 0.04 2.19 -8.24
CA GLY A 60 1.12 1.34 -8.73
C GLY A 60 1.57 0.33 -7.68
N LEU A 61 1.77 0.77 -6.43
CA LEU A 61 2.15 -0.11 -5.34
C LEU A 61 1.09 -1.18 -5.04
N LEU A 62 -0.19 -0.81 -4.97
CA LEU A 62 -1.27 -1.77 -4.71
C LEU A 62 -1.38 -2.80 -5.84
N GLN A 63 -1.17 -2.38 -7.09
CA GLN A 63 -1.17 -3.29 -8.25
C GLN A 63 0.02 -4.26 -8.21
N GLU A 64 1.22 -3.80 -7.82
CA GLU A 64 2.38 -4.66 -7.61
C GLU A 64 2.12 -5.67 -6.48
N MET A 65 1.63 -5.21 -5.33
CA MET A 65 1.29 -6.09 -4.20
C MET A 65 0.23 -7.14 -4.57
N GLN A 66 -0.77 -6.77 -5.37
CA GLN A 66 -1.78 -7.70 -5.87
C GLN A 66 -1.15 -8.73 -6.81
N THR A 67 -0.28 -8.30 -7.72
CA THR A 67 0.41 -9.18 -8.68
C THR A 67 1.31 -10.18 -7.96
N GLU A 68 2.01 -9.74 -6.93
CA GLU A 68 2.81 -10.58 -6.05
C GLU A 68 1.95 -11.44 -5.10
N GLY A 69 0.62 -11.30 -5.12
CA GLY A 69 -0.30 -12.09 -4.28
C GLY A 69 -0.20 -11.77 -2.79
N LEU A 70 0.25 -10.57 -2.43
CA LEU A 70 0.37 -10.07 -1.06
C LEU A 70 -0.95 -9.52 -0.53
N ILE A 71 -1.78 -8.98 -1.42
CA ILE A 71 -3.08 -8.40 -1.10
C ILE A 71 -4.14 -8.93 -2.05
N GLU A 72 -5.39 -8.80 -1.64
CA GLU A 72 -6.55 -9.02 -2.50
C GLU A 72 -7.28 -7.68 -2.67
N VAL A 73 -7.70 -7.38 -3.90
CA VAL A 73 -8.50 -6.20 -4.22
C VAL A 73 -9.91 -6.68 -4.51
N GLY A 74 -10.86 -6.22 -3.70
CA GLY A 74 -12.28 -6.43 -3.93
C GLY A 74 -12.92 -5.16 -4.46
N ASP A 75 -13.87 -5.31 -5.39
CA ASP A 75 -14.79 -4.23 -5.69
C ASP A 75 -15.79 -4.12 -4.54
N GLU A 76 -15.78 -2.98 -3.84
CA GLU A 76 -16.90 -2.61 -2.97
C GLU A 76 -18.09 -2.23 -3.85
N THR A 77 -18.71 -3.24 -4.45
CA THR A 77 -20.13 -3.16 -4.85
C THR A 77 -20.97 -3.46 -3.63
N ALA A 78 -20.87 -2.60 -2.61
CA ALA A 78 -21.87 -2.57 -1.56
C ALA A 78 -23.18 -2.10 -2.19
N THR A 79 -24.18 -2.97 -2.08
CA THR A 79 -25.57 -2.84 -2.53
C THR A 79 -26.26 -1.62 -1.95
#